data_AF-A0A7S0G857-F1
#
_entry.id   AF-A0A7S0G857-F1
#
_cell.length_a   1.000
_cell.length_b   1.000
_cell.length_c   1.000
_cell.angle_alpha   90.00
_cell.angle_beta   90.00
_cell.angle_gamma   90.00
#
_symmetry.space_group_name_H-M   'P 1'
#
loop_
_entity.id
_entity.type
_entity.pdbx_description
1 polymer ?
#
loop_
_entity_poly.entity_id
_entity_poly.type
_entity_poly.pdbx_seq_one_letter_code
_entity_poly.pdbx_strand_id
1 'polypeptide(L)'
;DFGIGKDGTHKSTYERGVEIEGSYTLLAEGARGSLTKQVIDKFDLRKDAQHQTYGLGIKEVWEIDPNKHKAGTIMHTIGWPLDYWTYGGAFLYHMDENRVATGF
;
A
#
# COMPACT_ATOMS: atom_id res chain seq x y z
N ASP A 1 3.04 1.84 22.57
CA ASP A 1 4.16 2.08 23.50
C ASP A 1 5.43 2.39 22.70
N PHE A 2 6.28 3.27 23.22
CA PHE A 2 7.57 3.63 22.65
C PHE A 2 8.70 3.21 23.61
N GLY A 3 9.94 3.22 23.12
CA GLY A 3 11.11 2.91 23.97
C GLY A 3 11.23 1.44 24.38
N ILE A 4 10.70 0.51 23.60
CA ILE A 4 10.87 -0.94 23.80
C ILE A 4 12.08 -1.43 22.99
N GLY A 5 12.94 -2.24 23.60
CA GLY A 5 14.09 -2.89 22.97
C GLY A 5 13.71 -3.99 21.98
N LYS A 6 14.65 -4.37 21.11
CA LYS A 6 14.46 -5.51 20.19
C LYS A 6 14.22 -6.83 20.96
N ASP A 7 14.76 -6.91 22.17
CA ASP A 7 14.58 -8.01 23.13
C ASP A 7 13.28 -7.90 23.96
N GLY A 8 12.48 -6.85 23.77
CA GLY A 8 11.24 -6.59 24.51
C GLY A 8 11.43 -5.85 25.82
N THR A 9 12.65 -5.47 26.22
CA THR A 9 12.90 -4.76 27.48
C THR A 9 12.52 -3.28 27.38
N HIS A 10 12.06 -2.68 28.48
CA HIS A 10 11.81 -1.25 28.55
C HIS A 10 13.13 -0.48 28.65
N LYS A 11 13.35 0.47 27.75
CA LYS A 11 14.49 1.40 27.82
C LYS A 11 14.19 2.51 28.83
N SER A 12 15.22 3.29 29.19
CA SER A 12 15.05 4.52 29.97
C SER A 12 14.13 5.55 29.31
N THR A 13 13.91 5.43 27.99
CA THR A 13 12.99 6.24 27.19
C THR A 13 11.62 5.58 26.99
N TYR A 14 11.25 4.60 27.82
CA TYR A 14 9.95 3.94 27.72
C TYR A 14 8.80 4.92 27.98
N GLU A 15 7.79 4.88 27.11
CA GLU A 15 6.60 5.68 27.23
C GLU A 15 5.38 4.84 26.82
N ARG A 16 4.33 4.89 27.65
CA ARG A 16 3.06 4.21 27.35
C ARG A 16 2.37 4.88 26.16
N GLY A 17 1.64 4.09 25.38
CA GLY A 17 0.78 4.60 24.32
C GLY A 17 -0.31 5.53 24.86
N VAL A 18 -0.81 6.39 23.99
CA VAL A 18 -1.91 7.30 24.27
C VAL A 18 -3.24 6.59 24.04
N GLU A 19 -4.19 6.81 24.94
CA GLU A 19 -5.59 6.43 24.75
C GLU A 19 -6.35 7.58 24.10
N ILE A 20 -7.08 7.28 23.03
CA ILE A 20 -7.88 8.25 22.29
C ILE A 20 -9.33 7.79 22.33
N GLU A 21 -10.17 8.54 23.04
CA GLU A 21 -11.60 8.30 23.14
C GLU A 21 -12.36 9.15 22.13
N GLY A 22 -13.33 8.54 21.45
CA GLY A 22 -14.23 9.22 20.53
C GLY A 22 -15.55 8.48 20.46
N SER A 23 -16.64 9.19 20.13
CA SER A 23 -17.95 8.57 19.97
C SER A 23 -17.99 7.55 18.83
N TYR A 24 -17.10 7.71 17.83
CA TYR A 24 -16.91 6.79 16.72
C TYR A 24 -15.44 6.76 16.31
N THR A 25 -14.95 5.59 15.90
CA THR A 25 -13.62 5.40 15.32
C THR A 25 -13.76 4.88 13.90
N LEU A 26 -13.34 5.67 12.92
CA LEU A 26 -13.29 5.27 11.51
C LEU A 26 -11.94 4.62 11.20
N LEU A 27 -11.95 3.36 10.74
CA LEU A 27 -10.73 2.67 10.32
C LEU A 27 -10.44 2.94 8.84
N ALA A 28 -9.32 3.61 8.56
CA ALA A 28 -8.90 4.02 7.22
C ALA A 28 -7.45 3.62 6.89
N GLU A 29 -7.02 2.44 7.34
CA GLU A 29 -5.64 1.94 7.16
C GLU A 29 -5.28 1.57 5.70
N GLY A 30 -6.28 1.49 4.81
CA GLY A 30 -6.09 1.09 3.41
C GLY A 30 -5.96 -0.43 3.23
N ALA A 31 -5.16 -0.85 2.25
CA ALA A 31 -5.02 -2.25 1.89
C ALA A 31 -4.45 -3.09 3.04
N ARG A 32 -5.21 -4.09 3.50
CA ARG A 32 -4.81 -5.05 4.55
C ARG A 32 -4.48 -4.39 5.90
N GLY A 33 -5.33 -3.46 6.34
CA GLY A 33 -5.24 -2.79 7.64
C GLY A 33 -5.12 -3.74 8.85
N SER A 34 -4.22 -3.40 9.77
CA SER A 34 -3.84 -4.21 10.93
C SER A 34 -4.89 -4.23 12.04
N LEU A 35 -5.52 -3.09 12.32
CA LEU A 35 -6.63 -2.96 13.27
C LEU A 35 -7.93 -3.45 12.63
N THR A 36 -8.11 -3.11 11.36
CA THR A 36 -9.26 -3.52 10.55
C THR A 36 -9.38 -5.04 10.50
N LYS A 37 -8.26 -5.76 10.35
CA LYS A 37 -8.24 -7.23 10.43
C LYS A 37 -8.78 -7.74 11.76
N GLN A 38 -8.34 -7.19 12.89
CA GLN A 38 -8.79 -7.61 14.22
C GLN A 38 -10.29 -7.31 14.43
N VAL A 39 -10.77 -6.17 13.94
CA VAL A 39 -12.19 -5.79 14.01
C VAL A 39 -13.05 -6.71 13.15
N ILE A 40 -12.60 -7.07 11.95
CA ILE A 40 -13.27 -8.06 11.11
C ILE A 40 -13.47 -9.37 11.86
N ASP A 41 -12.41 -9.89 12.49
CA ASP A 41 -12.45 -11.15 13.23
C ASP A 41 -13.36 -11.04 14.48
N LYS A 42 -13.25 -9.93 15.22
CA LYS A 42 -14.02 -9.68 16.45
C LYS A 42 -15.53 -9.63 16.23
N PHE A 43 -15.97 -9.08 15.10
CA PHE A 43 -17.38 -8.87 14.79
C PHE A 43 -17.91 -9.75 13.66
N ASP A 44 -17.12 -10.74 13.22
CA ASP A 44 -17.46 -11.67 12.14
C ASP A 44 -17.96 -10.97 10.86
N LEU A 45 -17.29 -9.88 10.50
CA LEU A 45 -17.73 -8.99 9.41
C LEU A 45 -17.64 -9.62 8.02
N ARG A 46 -17.08 -10.82 7.91
CA ARG A 46 -16.87 -11.55 6.65
C ARG A 46 -17.61 -12.87 6.55
N LYS A 47 -18.54 -13.15 7.46
CA LYS A 47 -19.29 -14.42 7.50
C LYS A 47 -19.89 -14.85 6.16
N ASP A 48 -20.42 -13.88 5.39
CA ASP A 48 -21.09 -14.10 4.10
C ASP A 48 -20.26 -13.56 2.92
N ALA A 49 -18.95 -13.39 3.11
CA ALA A 49 -18.06 -12.82 2.10
C ALA A 49 -16.94 -13.80 1.71
N GLN A 50 -16.55 -13.80 0.44
CA GLN A 50 -15.34 -14.50 0.01
C GLN A 50 -14.08 -13.86 0.62
N HIS A 51 -12.96 -14.59 0.61
CA HIS A 51 -11.68 -14.04 1.04
C HIS A 51 -11.22 -12.92 0.10
N GLN A 52 -10.43 -11.97 0.62
CA GLN A 52 -9.91 -10.87 -0.19
C GLN A 52 -8.70 -11.34 -0.99
N THR A 53 -8.65 -10.99 -2.26
CA THR A 53 -7.49 -11.18 -3.14
C THR A 53 -6.73 -9.86 -3.28
N TYR A 54 -5.41 -9.93 -3.42
CA TYR A 54 -4.55 -8.74 -3.50
C TYR A 54 -3.56 -8.87 -4.67
N GLY A 55 -3.11 -7.71 -5.17
CA GLY A 55 -1.89 -7.59 -5.96
C GLY A 55 -0.87 -6.76 -5.18
N LEU A 56 0.42 -7.00 -5.44
CA LEU A 56 1.51 -6.16 -4.96
C LEU A 56 1.90 -5.20 -6.08
N GLY A 57 1.83 -3.91 -5.83
CA GLY A 57 2.31 -2.90 -6.76
C GLY A 57 3.68 -2.39 -6.34
N ILE A 58 4.62 -2.33 -7.28
CA ILE A 58 5.92 -1.68 -7.11
C ILE A 58 5.95 -0.44 -8.00
N LYS A 59 6.46 0.68 -7.48
CA LYS A 59 6.48 1.95 -8.19
C LYS A 59 7.80 2.67 -8.01
N GLU A 60 8.26 3.27 -9.09
CA GLU A 60 9.35 4.24 -9.11
C GLU A 60 8.90 5.52 -9.84
N VAL A 61 9.64 6.61 -9.62
CA VAL A 61 9.46 7.87 -10.34
C VAL A 61 10.80 8.28 -10.92
N TRP A 62 10.82 8.53 -12.22
CA TRP A 62 12.01 8.82 -12.99
C TRP A 62 11.84 10.19 -13.66
N GLU A 63 12.91 10.99 -13.70
CA GLU A 63 13.01 12.12 -14.62
C GLU A 63 13.62 11.62 -15.93
N ILE A 64 13.02 11.99 -17.07
CA ILE A 64 13.46 11.53 -18.39
C ILE A 64 13.81 12.72 -19.28
N ASP A 65 14.55 12.43 -20.36
CA ASP A 65 14.82 13.40 -21.42
C ASP A 65 13.51 14.06 -21.89
N PRO A 66 13.41 15.41 -21.87
CA PRO A 66 12.21 16.12 -22.30
C PRO A 66 11.74 15.76 -23.72
N ASN A 67 12.66 15.39 -24.62
CA ASN A 67 12.32 14.99 -26.00
C ASN A 67 11.60 13.63 -26.06
N LYS A 68 11.73 12.81 -25.01
CA LYS A 68 11.02 11.52 -24.85
C LYS A 68 9.73 11.68 -24.05
N HIS A 69 9.54 12.81 -23.38
CA HIS A 69 8.36 13.07 -22.58
C HIS A 69 7.17 13.49 -23.44
N LYS A 70 6.00 12.93 -23.13
CA LYS A 70 4.73 13.23 -23.79
C LYS A 70 3.66 13.46 -22.72
N ALA A 71 3.56 14.69 -22.23
CA ALA A 71 2.65 15.07 -21.15
C ALA A 71 1.23 14.49 -21.32
N GLY A 72 0.68 13.93 -20.25
CA GLY A 72 -0.64 13.31 -20.25
C GLY A 72 -0.71 11.91 -20.87
N THR A 73 0.38 11.37 -21.42
CA THR A 73 0.42 10.01 -21.94
C THR A 73 0.33 8.99 -20.80
N ILE A 74 -0.54 8.00 -21.00
CA ILE A 74 -0.79 6.88 -20.09
C ILE A 74 -0.59 5.59 -20.87
N MET A 75 0.21 4.68 -20.34
CA MET A 75 0.47 3.37 -20.93
C MET A 75 0.27 2.26 -19.90
N HIS A 76 -0.35 1.17 -20.35
CA HIS A 76 -0.46 -0.10 -19.62
C HIS A 76 -0.01 -1.23 -20.54
N THR A 77 0.67 -2.22 -19.96
CA THR A 77 1.08 -3.42 -20.70
C THR A 77 0.79 -4.68 -19.88
N ILE A 78 0.50 -5.76 -20.60
CA ILE A 78 0.30 -7.10 -20.04
C ILE A 78 1.15 -8.10 -20.84
N GLY A 79 1.43 -9.26 -20.26
CA GLY A 79 2.27 -10.30 -20.88
C GLY A 79 3.69 -10.27 -20.32
N TRP A 80 4.69 -10.40 -21.20
CA TRP A 80 6.09 -10.52 -20.80
C TRP A 80 6.49 -9.42 -19.79
N PRO A 81 7.17 -9.75 -18.67
CA PRO A 81 7.84 -11.04 -18.38
C PRO A 81 6.93 -12.10 -17.72
N LEU A 82 5.64 -11.82 -17.52
CA LEU A 82 4.71 -12.79 -16.95
C LEU A 82 4.30 -13.86 -17.98
N ASP A 83 4.00 -15.05 -17.47
CA ASP A 83 3.36 -16.10 -18.24
C ASP A 83 1.84 -15.87 -18.36
N TYR A 84 1.14 -16.74 -19.09
CA TYR A 84 -0.30 -16.61 -19.31
C TYR A 84 -1.15 -16.81 -18.05
N TRP A 85 -0.60 -17.45 -17.01
CA TRP A 85 -1.33 -17.83 -15.80
C TRP A 85 -1.14 -16.86 -14.63
N THR A 86 -0.20 -15.93 -14.74
CA THR A 86 0.10 -14.94 -13.69
C THR A 86 -0.61 -13.61 -13.96
N TYR A 87 -1.43 -13.17 -13.00
CA TYR A 87 -2.09 -11.87 -13.07
C TYR A 87 -1.11 -10.73 -12.71
N GLY A 88 -0.95 -9.77 -13.62
CA GLY A 88 -0.16 -8.55 -13.39
C GLY A 88 0.07 -7.79 -14.69
N GLY A 89 0.82 -6.69 -14.61
CA GLY A 89 1.16 -5.87 -15.76
C GLY A 89 1.84 -4.56 -15.36
N ALA A 90 2.50 -3.92 -16.32
CA ALA A 90 3.18 -2.67 -16.08
C ALA A 90 2.28 -1.46 -16.31
N PHE A 91 2.60 -0.36 -15.64
CA PHE A 91 2.06 0.96 -15.96
C PHE A 91 3.19 1.97 -16.17
N LEU A 92 2.95 2.96 -17.02
CA LEU A 92 3.82 4.13 -17.20
C LEU A 92 2.98 5.37 -17.49
N TYR A 93 3.13 6.38 -16.64
CA TYR A 93 2.38 7.63 -16.73
C TYR A 93 3.32 8.82 -16.85
N HIS A 94 3.14 9.64 -17.88
CA HIS A 94 3.87 10.90 -18.04
C HIS A 94 3.24 11.99 -17.15
N MET A 95 3.97 12.41 -16.13
CA MET A 95 3.60 13.46 -15.17
C MET A 95 4.26 14.79 -15.53
N ASP A 96 3.95 15.85 -14.79
CA ASP A 96 4.61 17.14 -14.95
C ASP A 96 6.12 17.08 -14.68
N GLU A 97 6.83 18.09 -15.17
CA GLU A 97 8.29 18.28 -14.99
C GLU A 97 9.13 17.16 -15.62
N ASN A 98 8.75 16.69 -16.81
CA ASN A 98 9.45 15.63 -17.55
C ASN A 98 9.60 14.32 -16.77
N ARG A 99 8.72 14.04 -15.81
CA ARG A 99 8.76 12.81 -15.01
C ARG A 99 7.84 11.74 -15.56
N VAL A 100 8.21 10.50 -15.31
CA VAL A 100 7.36 9.33 -15.48
C VAL A 100 7.20 8.58 -14.17
N ALA A 101 5.97 8.24 -13.81
CA ALA A 101 5.70 7.24 -12.79
C ALA A 101 5.55 5.90 -13.50
N THR A 102 6.37 4.92 -13.12
CA THR A 102 6.36 3.60 -13.73
C THR A 102 6.33 2.53 -12.64
N GLY A 103 5.78 1.37 -12.97
CA GLY A 103 5.67 0.28 -12.01
C GLY A 103 5.11 -0.99 -12.63
N PHE A 104 4.91 -1.97 -11.78
CA PHE A 104 4.44 -3.31 -12.10
C PHE A 104 3.52 -3.85 -11.00
#